data_AF-A6F4Q3-F1
#
_entry.id   AF-A6F4Q3-F1
#
_cell.length_a   1.000
_cell.length_b   1.000
_cell.length_c   1.000
_cell.angle_alpha   90.00
_cell.angle_beta   90.00
_cell.angle_gamma   90.00
#
_symmetry.space_group_name_H-M   'P 1'
#
loop_
_entity.id
_entity.type
_entity.pdbx_description
1 polymer ?
#
loop_
_entity_poly.entity_id
_entity_poly.type
_entity_poly.pdbx_seq_one_letter_code
_entity_poly.pdbx_strand_id
1 'polypeptide(L)'
;MTTVKLEEELHSNTRRTRITYRGLVDGRAAAVKCYRKPLFGLIHWIRALRRGKKIRRVGGPVPPIVFAGWIASEKCFGYGTAFLEGHRPLRVVLMEELSRSRQMEILRLLGRTMADAHKRGIEQPDGNLTNFLMGAGDELSMVDEDDIRVHAGMLPLGVAISNLANVAARLPDEGMVETLLSAYLESAFVGKDSEWDSGAFWASVTGWRAMLDAKRASRNIAPRQFD
;
A
#
# COMPACT_ATOMS: atom_id res chain seq x y z
N MET A 1 22.09 -12.98 -18.62
CA MET A 1 21.15 -13.73 -17.75
C MET A 1 21.08 -12.96 -16.45
N THR A 2 19.89 -12.53 -16.01
CA THR A 2 19.74 -11.78 -14.74
C THR A 2 20.03 -12.68 -13.56
N THR A 3 20.92 -12.25 -12.67
CA THR A 3 21.30 -13.00 -11.46
C THR A 3 20.38 -12.60 -10.31
N VAL A 4 19.73 -13.57 -9.68
CA VAL A 4 18.86 -13.33 -8.52
C VAL A 4 19.34 -14.17 -7.35
N LYS A 5 19.67 -13.50 -6.23
CA LYS A 5 20.02 -14.14 -4.96
C LYS A 5 19.01 -13.69 -3.91
N LEU A 6 18.31 -14.63 -3.29
CA LEU A 6 17.39 -14.33 -2.18
C LEU A 6 18.16 -14.50 -0.87
N GLU A 7 17.97 -13.57 0.07
CA GLU A 7 18.79 -13.49 1.28
C GLU A 7 17.95 -13.65 2.55
N GLU A 8 16.81 -12.95 2.64
CA GLU A 8 15.99 -12.93 3.86
C GLU A 8 14.50 -13.01 3.50
N GLU A 9 13.73 -13.83 4.22
CA GLU A 9 12.27 -13.85 4.10
C GLU A 9 11.67 -12.66 4.87
N LEU A 10 11.04 -11.74 4.15
CA LEU A 10 10.37 -10.58 4.75
C LEU A 10 8.93 -10.89 5.16
N HIS A 11 8.23 -11.69 4.36
CA HIS A 11 6.83 -12.04 4.61
C HIS A 11 6.45 -13.31 3.83
N SER A 12 5.57 -14.13 4.41
CA SER A 12 4.90 -15.21 3.70
C SER A 12 3.41 -15.24 4.01
N ASN A 13 2.61 -15.58 3.01
CA ASN A 13 1.21 -15.89 3.28
C ASN A 13 1.09 -17.23 4.02
N THR A 14 -0.02 -17.47 4.72
CA THR A 14 -0.24 -18.67 5.54
C THR A 14 -0.01 -19.98 4.78
N ARG A 15 -0.40 -20.03 3.50
CA ARG A 15 -0.23 -21.21 2.64
C ARG A 15 1.16 -21.32 2.00
N ARG A 16 2.05 -20.35 2.27
CA ARG A 16 3.40 -20.20 1.70
C ARG A 16 3.46 -20.32 0.17
N THR A 17 2.37 -19.97 -0.50
CA THR A 17 2.27 -19.88 -1.96
C THR A 17 2.78 -18.56 -2.50
N ARG A 18 2.90 -17.55 -1.64
CA ARG A 18 3.50 -16.24 -1.93
C ARG A 18 4.44 -15.89 -0.80
N ILE A 19 5.72 -15.67 -1.13
CA ILE A 19 6.75 -15.29 -0.17
C ILE A 19 7.48 -14.08 -0.73
N THR A 20 7.63 -13.04 0.07
CA THR A 20 8.41 -11.85 -0.24
C THR A 20 9.76 -11.99 0.44
N TYR A 21 10.82 -11.83 -0.32
CA TYR A 21 12.20 -11.86 0.14
C TYR A 21 12.87 -10.49 -0.03
N ARG A 22 13.83 -10.18 0.83
CA ARG A 22 14.93 -9.29 0.47
C ARG A 22 15.97 -10.10 -0.28
N GLY A 23 16.50 -9.55 -1.35
CA GLY A 23 17.55 -10.19 -2.14
C GLY A 23 18.29 -9.22 -3.02
N LEU A 24 19.13 -9.77 -3.89
CA LEU A 24 19.93 -9.05 -4.86
C LEU A 24 19.50 -9.45 -6.28
N VAL A 25 19.22 -8.46 -7.11
CA VAL A 25 19.03 -8.61 -8.56
C VAL A 25 20.17 -7.87 -9.25
N ASP A 26 21.04 -8.63 -9.94
CA ASP A 26 22.28 -8.12 -10.55
C ASP A 26 23.11 -7.28 -9.56
N GLY A 27 23.21 -7.76 -8.31
CA GLY A 27 23.96 -7.11 -7.22
C GLY A 27 23.24 -5.95 -6.53
N ARG A 28 22.03 -5.56 -6.95
CA ARG A 28 21.25 -4.46 -6.34
C ARG A 28 20.15 -4.98 -5.44
N ALA A 29 19.97 -4.34 -4.28
CA ALA A 29 18.94 -4.70 -3.32
C ALA A 29 17.53 -4.62 -3.92
N ALA A 30 16.75 -5.69 -3.73
CA ALA A 30 15.40 -5.85 -4.26
C ALA A 30 14.47 -6.51 -3.24
N ALA A 31 13.20 -6.09 -3.24
CA ALA A 31 12.10 -6.83 -2.62
C ALA A 31 11.51 -7.78 -3.68
N VAL A 32 11.69 -9.08 -3.51
CA VAL A 32 11.33 -10.10 -4.51
C VAL A 32 10.18 -10.96 -3.99
N LYS A 33 9.02 -10.84 -4.64
CA LYS A 33 7.89 -11.75 -4.41
C LYS A 33 8.01 -12.99 -5.28
N CYS A 34 8.10 -14.14 -4.63
CA CYS A 34 8.00 -15.46 -5.25
C CYS A 34 6.55 -15.96 -5.23
N TYR A 35 5.97 -16.17 -6.40
CA TYR A 35 4.70 -16.86 -6.59
C TYR A 35 4.96 -18.34 -6.88
N ARG A 36 4.66 -19.18 -5.90
CA ARG A 36 4.83 -20.63 -5.96
C ARG A 36 3.55 -21.30 -6.48
N LYS A 37 3.69 -22.53 -6.97
CA LYS A 37 2.71 -23.36 -7.72
C LYS A 37 2.64 -22.98 -9.22
N PRO A 38 2.75 -23.95 -10.15
CA PRO A 38 2.96 -23.64 -11.57
C PRO A 38 1.88 -22.75 -12.19
N LEU A 39 0.63 -23.21 -12.19
CA LEU A 39 -0.48 -22.51 -12.87
C LEU A 39 -0.94 -21.27 -12.08
N PHE A 40 -1.24 -21.42 -10.79
CA PHE A 40 -1.68 -20.30 -9.95
C PHE A 40 -0.60 -19.23 -9.79
N GLY A 41 0.66 -19.64 -9.59
CA GLY A 41 1.78 -18.72 -9.45
C GLY A 41 2.03 -17.91 -10.72
N LEU A 42 1.93 -18.54 -11.90
CA LEU A 42 2.01 -17.84 -13.18
C LEU A 42 0.91 -16.77 -13.32
N ILE A 43 -0.35 -17.11 -12.98
CA ILE A 43 -1.47 -16.17 -13.06
C ILE A 43 -1.24 -14.97 -12.13
N HIS A 44 -0.85 -15.21 -10.88
CA HIS A 44 -0.57 -14.14 -9.93
C HIS A 44 0.61 -13.28 -10.37
N TRP A 45 1.68 -13.88 -10.90
CA TRP A 45 2.82 -13.17 -11.42
C TRP A 45 2.48 -12.28 -12.62
N ILE A 46 1.74 -12.81 -13.61
CA ILE A 46 1.27 -12.01 -14.77
C ILE A 46 0.43 -10.84 -14.28
N ARG A 47 -0.46 -11.06 -13.31
CA ARG A 47 -1.31 -10.02 -12.73
C ARG A 47 -0.48 -8.93 -12.06
N ALA A 48 0.48 -9.31 -11.20
CA ALA A 48 1.39 -8.40 -10.53
C ALA A 48 2.21 -7.58 -11.53
N LEU A 49 2.79 -8.22 -12.55
CA LEU A 49 3.58 -7.54 -13.58
C LEU A 49 2.74 -6.55 -14.40
N ARG A 50 1.53 -6.94 -14.82
CA ARG A 50 0.64 -6.06 -15.59
C ARG A 50 0.20 -4.85 -14.76
N ARG A 51 -0.23 -5.08 -13.51
CA ARG A 51 -0.66 -4.01 -12.60
C ARG A 51 0.50 -3.08 -12.25
N GLY A 52 1.65 -3.64 -11.88
CA GLY A 52 2.86 -2.88 -11.59
C GLY A 52 3.30 -1.98 -12.74
N LYS A 53 3.30 -2.49 -13.98
CA LYS A 53 3.59 -1.66 -15.16
C LYS A 53 2.57 -0.54 -15.35
N LYS A 54 1.28 -0.81 -15.09
CA LYS A 54 0.21 0.18 -15.24
C LYS A 54 0.34 1.31 -14.21
N ILE A 55 0.62 0.99 -12.95
CA ILE A 55 0.78 1.98 -11.86
C ILE A 55 1.95 2.93 -12.16
N ARG A 56 3.09 2.38 -12.60
CA ARG A 56 4.26 3.20 -12.95
C ARG A 56 4.02 4.08 -14.16
N ARG A 57 3.27 3.60 -15.15
CA ARG A 57 2.92 4.39 -16.35
C ARG A 57 2.12 5.65 -16.02
N VAL A 58 1.27 5.61 -15.00
CA VAL A 58 0.52 6.80 -14.53
C VAL A 58 1.28 7.61 -13.48
N GLY A 59 2.54 7.24 -13.19
CA GLY A 59 3.40 7.93 -12.22
C GLY A 59 3.02 7.67 -10.77
N GLY A 60 2.52 6.48 -10.44
CA GLY A 60 2.21 6.12 -9.06
C GLY A 60 3.46 6.07 -8.16
N PRO A 61 3.32 6.38 -6.86
CA PRO A 61 4.44 6.42 -5.91
C PRO A 61 4.82 5.00 -5.47
N VAL A 62 5.32 4.19 -6.39
CA VAL A 62 5.75 2.80 -6.14
C VAL A 62 7.22 2.62 -6.55
N PRO A 63 7.99 1.73 -5.88
CA PRO A 63 9.39 1.50 -6.26
C PRO A 63 9.49 0.99 -7.70
N PRO A 64 10.58 1.20 -8.46
CA PRO A 64 10.70 0.67 -9.81
C PRO A 64 10.72 -0.87 -9.85
N ILE A 65 10.22 -1.48 -10.93
CA ILE A 65 10.39 -2.93 -11.19
C ILE A 65 11.85 -3.16 -11.59
N VAL A 66 12.54 -4.03 -10.86
CA VAL A 66 13.93 -4.40 -11.15
C VAL A 66 14.04 -5.84 -11.68
N PHE A 67 13.03 -6.67 -11.45
CA PHE A 67 13.01 -8.05 -11.92
C PHE A 67 11.59 -8.55 -12.21
N ALA A 68 11.43 -9.34 -13.27
CA ALA A 68 10.26 -10.16 -13.48
C ALA A 68 10.63 -11.39 -14.30
N GLY A 69 10.56 -12.58 -13.71
CA GLY A 69 10.95 -13.80 -14.40
C GLY A 69 10.95 -15.04 -13.52
N TRP A 70 11.43 -16.15 -14.05
CA TRP A 70 11.58 -17.40 -13.30
C TRP A 70 12.82 -17.36 -12.38
N ILE A 71 12.67 -17.77 -11.13
CA ILE A 71 13.77 -17.93 -10.16
C ILE A 71 14.01 -19.42 -9.97
N ALA A 72 15.11 -19.92 -10.54
CA ALA A 72 15.41 -21.35 -10.58
C ALA A 72 15.67 -21.95 -9.19
N SER A 73 16.38 -21.25 -8.31
CA SER A 73 16.70 -21.71 -6.95
C SER A 73 15.45 -22.01 -6.12
N GLU A 74 14.40 -21.21 -6.28
CA GLU A 74 13.13 -21.34 -5.55
C GLU A 74 12.01 -22.01 -6.35
N LYS A 75 12.26 -22.34 -7.61
CA LYS A 75 11.25 -22.86 -8.55
C LYS A 75 9.96 -22.03 -8.54
N CYS A 76 10.11 -20.70 -8.65
CA CYS A 76 9.01 -19.74 -8.49
C CYS A 76 8.99 -18.72 -9.65
N PHE A 77 7.82 -18.12 -9.90
CA PHE A 77 7.76 -16.88 -10.68
C PHE A 77 8.05 -15.70 -9.75
N GLY A 78 9.09 -14.94 -10.04
CA GLY A 78 9.53 -13.80 -9.26
C GLY A 78 9.08 -12.47 -9.86
N TYR A 79 8.60 -11.58 -9.00
CA TYR A 79 8.37 -10.16 -9.27
C TYR A 79 9.17 -9.34 -8.26
N GLY A 80 10.16 -8.59 -8.73
CA GLY A 80 11.07 -7.82 -7.91
C GLY A 80 10.94 -6.33 -8.14
N THR A 81 10.82 -5.57 -7.05
CA THR A 81 10.90 -4.11 -7.05
C THR A 81 12.19 -3.67 -6.35
N ALA A 82 12.68 -2.46 -6.63
CA ALA A 82 13.81 -1.92 -5.89
C ALA A 82 13.50 -1.95 -4.38
N PHE A 83 14.48 -2.38 -3.59
CA PHE A 83 14.37 -2.33 -2.14
C PHE A 83 14.57 -0.89 -1.70
N LEU A 84 13.66 -0.37 -0.89
CA LEU A 84 13.72 0.99 -0.39
C LEU A 84 14.52 0.99 0.91
N GLU A 85 15.84 1.09 0.80
CA GLU A 85 16.73 1.13 1.96
C GLU A 85 16.36 2.28 2.91
N GLY A 86 16.44 2.00 4.21
CA GLY A 86 16.06 2.94 5.27
C GLY A 86 14.55 3.25 5.37
N HIS A 87 13.71 2.77 4.47
CA HIS A 87 12.28 3.00 4.57
C HIS A 87 11.64 2.07 5.60
N ARG A 88 10.65 2.60 6.32
CA ARG A 88 9.94 1.88 7.38
C ARG A 88 8.44 1.84 7.11
N PRO A 89 7.72 0.76 7.46
CA PRO A 89 6.27 0.73 7.36
C PRO A 89 5.64 1.85 8.19
N LEU A 90 4.69 2.57 7.61
CA LEU A 90 4.09 3.76 8.21
C LEU A 90 3.42 3.47 9.54
N ARG A 91 2.83 2.28 9.68
CA ARG A 91 2.35 1.77 10.97
C ARG A 91 3.41 1.85 12.07
N VAL A 92 4.62 1.35 11.79
CA VAL A 92 5.72 1.31 12.75
C VAL A 92 6.19 2.71 13.06
N VAL A 93 6.33 3.56 12.04
CA VAL A 93 6.72 4.97 12.22
C VAL A 93 5.73 5.70 13.12
N LEU A 94 4.42 5.57 12.89
CA LEU A 94 3.39 6.20 13.71
C LEU A 94 3.35 5.64 15.14
N MET A 95 3.55 4.33 15.33
CA MET A 95 3.57 3.72 16.65
C MET A 95 4.76 4.16 17.50
N GLU A 96 5.92 4.37 16.88
CA GLU A 96 7.15 4.75 17.59
C GLU A 96 7.34 6.26 17.71
N GLU A 97 6.63 7.06 16.91
CA GLU A 97 6.66 8.52 16.99
C GLU A 97 5.98 9.01 18.27
N LEU A 98 6.76 9.60 19.17
CA LEU A 98 6.28 10.09 20.47
C LEU A 98 5.60 11.45 20.34
N SER A 99 5.95 12.24 19.32
CA SER A 99 5.39 13.56 19.11
C SER A 99 4.05 13.49 18.37
N ARG A 100 2.97 13.84 19.07
CA ARG A 100 1.63 13.92 18.47
C ARG A 100 1.58 14.90 17.30
N SER A 101 2.26 16.04 17.38
CA SER A 101 2.32 16.99 16.27
C SER A 101 2.99 16.38 15.05
N ARG A 102 4.07 15.60 15.26
CA ARG A 102 4.76 14.90 14.18
C ARG A 102 3.91 13.78 13.58
N GLN A 103 3.17 13.04 14.40
CA GLN A 103 2.17 12.09 13.88
C GLN A 103 1.15 12.80 12.98
N MET A 104 0.65 13.98 13.36
CA MET A 104 -0.27 14.74 12.51
C MET A 104 0.38 15.16 11.19
N GLU A 105 1.65 15.61 11.19
CA GLU A 105 2.38 15.94 9.96
C GLU A 105 2.51 14.73 9.02
N ILE A 106 2.83 13.56 9.57
CA ILE A 106 2.91 12.31 8.82
C ILE A 106 1.54 11.96 8.20
N LEU A 107 0.45 12.16 8.93
CA LEU A 107 -0.89 11.94 8.41
C LEU A 107 -1.27 12.96 7.33
N ARG A 108 -0.84 14.23 7.45
CA ARG A 108 -1.01 15.20 6.37
C ARG A 108 -0.28 14.75 5.11
N LEU A 109 0.96 14.27 5.25
CA LEU A 109 1.74 13.72 4.14
C LEU A 109 1.02 12.52 3.48
N LEU A 110 0.47 11.61 4.29
CA LEU A 110 -0.32 10.48 3.78
C LEU A 110 -1.56 10.96 3.02
N GLY A 111 -2.28 11.95 3.55
CA GLY A 111 -3.46 12.54 2.91
C GLY A 111 -3.13 13.11 1.53
N ARG A 112 -2.05 13.88 1.43
CA ARG A 112 -1.56 14.44 0.15
C ARG A 112 -1.11 13.36 -0.83
N THR A 113 -0.44 12.32 -0.34
CA THR A 113 0.00 11.18 -1.15
C THR A 113 -1.19 10.43 -1.74
N MET A 114 -2.22 10.18 -0.93
CA MET A 114 -3.46 9.55 -1.40
C MET A 114 -4.21 10.43 -2.40
N ALA A 115 -4.23 11.75 -2.20
CA ALA A 115 -4.82 12.69 -3.15
C ALA A 115 -4.13 12.64 -4.52
N ASP A 116 -2.79 12.65 -4.57
CA ASP A 116 -2.03 12.52 -5.82
C ASP A 116 -2.26 11.16 -6.49
N ALA A 117 -2.25 10.07 -5.71
CA ALA A 117 -2.55 8.73 -6.21
C ALA A 117 -3.96 8.66 -6.85
N HIS A 118 -4.98 9.18 -6.16
CA HIS A 118 -6.36 9.20 -6.65
C HIS A 118 -6.52 10.08 -7.90
N LYS A 119 -5.78 11.21 -7.99
CA LYS A 119 -5.74 12.06 -9.19
C LYS A 119 -5.19 11.31 -10.41
N ARG A 120 -4.30 10.35 -10.20
CA ARG A 120 -3.75 9.45 -11.23
C ARG A 120 -4.62 8.22 -11.49
N GLY A 121 -5.77 8.10 -10.82
CA GLY A 121 -6.67 6.95 -10.93
C GLY A 121 -6.20 5.71 -10.19
N ILE A 122 -5.28 5.84 -9.23
CA ILE A 122 -4.73 4.72 -8.47
C ILE A 122 -5.61 4.47 -7.25
N GLU A 123 -6.09 3.25 -7.10
CA GLU A 123 -6.82 2.75 -5.93
C GLU A 123 -5.93 1.74 -5.21
N GLN A 124 -5.77 1.88 -3.89
CA GLN A 124 -5.06 0.92 -3.02
C GLN A 124 -6.07 0.14 -2.17
N PRO A 125 -6.62 -0.99 -2.65
CA PRO A 125 -7.73 -1.65 -1.94
C PRO A 125 -7.33 -2.22 -0.58
N ASP A 126 -6.03 -2.43 -0.33
CA ASP A 126 -5.52 -2.79 0.99
C ASP A 126 -4.93 -1.55 1.68
N GLY A 127 -5.80 -0.82 2.39
CA GLY A 127 -5.46 0.37 3.17
C GLY A 127 -4.63 0.12 4.43
N ASN A 128 -3.98 -1.05 4.57
CA ASN A 128 -3.10 -1.30 5.70
C ASN A 128 -1.92 -0.32 5.70
N LEU A 129 -1.65 0.29 6.85
CA LEU A 129 -0.54 1.24 7.03
C LEU A 129 0.84 0.57 6.88
N THR A 130 0.93 -0.76 6.79
CA THR A 130 2.17 -1.45 6.41
C THR A 130 2.49 -1.36 4.91
N ASN A 131 1.50 -1.03 4.07
CA ASN A 131 1.65 -0.92 2.62
C ASN A 131 2.13 0.47 2.17
N PHE A 132 2.36 1.37 3.13
CA PHE A 132 2.96 2.68 2.91
C PHE A 132 4.29 2.69 3.64
N LEU A 133 5.38 2.94 2.92
CA LEU A 133 6.72 3.01 3.48
C LEU A 133 7.18 4.46 3.50
N MET A 134 7.69 4.91 4.65
CA MET A 134 8.22 6.26 4.84
C MET A 134 9.73 6.25 4.80
N GLY A 135 10.32 7.10 3.96
CA GLY A 135 11.76 7.33 3.84
C GLY A 135 12.26 8.50 4.69
N ALA A 136 13.58 8.74 4.68
CA ALA A 136 14.26 9.75 5.51
C ALA A 136 14.04 11.22 5.08
N GLY A 137 13.12 11.50 4.16
CA GLY A 137 12.84 12.83 3.63
C GLY A 137 11.35 13.15 3.53
N ASP A 138 10.52 12.52 4.37
CA ASP A 138 9.06 12.67 4.30
C ASP A 138 8.49 12.28 2.93
N GLU A 139 9.07 11.22 2.37
CA GLU A 139 8.60 10.58 1.15
C GLU A 139 7.83 9.30 1.50
N LEU A 140 6.65 9.14 0.91
CA LEU A 140 5.86 7.93 1.03
C LEU A 140 5.88 7.14 -0.28
N SER A 141 6.17 5.86 -0.16
CA SER A 141 6.07 4.89 -1.25
C SER A 141 5.03 3.82 -0.91
N MET A 142 4.17 3.51 -1.86
CA MET A 142 3.23 2.42 -1.79
C MET A 142 3.89 1.10 -2.20
N VAL A 143 3.60 0.04 -1.46
CA VAL A 143 4.04 -1.33 -1.75
C VAL A 143 2.84 -2.28 -1.79
N ASP A 144 3.11 -3.58 -1.94
CA ASP A 144 2.12 -4.63 -2.17
C ASP A 144 1.16 -4.37 -3.34
N GLU A 145 1.73 -4.11 -4.52
CA GLU A 145 1.01 -3.68 -5.72
C GLU A 145 0.08 -4.73 -6.35
N ASP A 146 0.00 -5.94 -5.79
CA ASP A 146 -0.66 -7.08 -6.40
C ASP A 146 -2.15 -6.83 -6.62
N ASP A 147 -2.77 -6.04 -5.73
CA ASP A 147 -4.20 -5.74 -5.71
C ASP A 147 -4.55 -4.28 -6.04
N ILE A 148 -3.55 -3.41 -6.23
CA ILE A 148 -3.74 -2.04 -6.69
C ILE A 148 -4.47 -2.04 -8.04
N ARG A 149 -5.43 -1.13 -8.17
CA ARG A 149 -6.20 -0.93 -9.40
C ARG A 149 -5.85 0.45 -9.96
N VAL A 150 -5.85 0.53 -11.29
CA VAL A 150 -5.64 1.80 -12.00
C VAL A 150 -6.82 2.02 -12.92
N HIS A 151 -7.53 3.11 -12.68
CA HIS A 151 -8.68 3.57 -13.44
C HIS A 151 -8.23 4.47 -14.60
N ALA A 152 -9.11 4.68 -15.59
CA ALA A 152 -8.82 5.62 -16.65
C ALA A 152 -9.10 7.04 -16.15
N GLY A 153 -8.10 7.91 -16.18
CA GLY A 153 -8.21 9.24 -15.59
C GLY A 153 -8.24 9.19 -14.07
N MET A 154 -8.92 10.14 -13.45
CA MET A 154 -9.05 10.21 -12.00
C MET A 154 -9.93 9.10 -11.42
N LEU A 155 -9.71 8.80 -10.15
CA LEU A 155 -10.52 7.84 -9.42
C LEU A 155 -11.96 8.37 -9.27
N PRO A 156 -13.01 7.55 -9.55
CA PRO A 156 -14.39 7.98 -9.33
C PRO A 156 -14.64 8.36 -7.88
N LEU A 157 -15.43 9.42 -7.63
CA LEU A 157 -15.59 10.01 -6.29
C LEU A 157 -15.97 8.98 -5.20
N GLY A 158 -16.97 8.14 -5.44
CA GLY A 158 -17.37 7.10 -4.48
C GLY A 158 -16.27 6.08 -4.18
N VAL A 159 -15.43 5.76 -5.19
CA VAL A 159 -14.27 4.87 -5.01
C VAL A 159 -13.18 5.59 -4.21
N ALA A 160 -12.93 6.87 -4.48
CA ALA A 160 -11.97 7.68 -3.73
C ALA A 160 -12.36 7.84 -2.25
N ILE A 161 -13.64 8.12 -1.97
CA ILE A 161 -14.20 8.18 -0.61
C ILE A 161 -13.97 6.83 0.10
N SER A 162 -14.40 5.72 -0.50
CA SER A 162 -14.25 4.40 0.10
C SER A 162 -12.79 3.99 0.27
N ASN A 163 -11.90 4.40 -0.65
CA ASN A 163 -10.48 4.04 -0.58
C ASN A 163 -9.75 4.82 0.51
N LEU A 164 -9.99 6.13 0.61
CA LEU A 164 -9.46 6.95 1.70
C LEU A 164 -10.01 6.50 3.06
N ALA A 165 -11.31 6.17 3.13
CA ALA A 165 -11.95 5.70 4.35
C ALA A 165 -11.35 4.38 4.87
N ASN A 166 -10.93 3.48 3.97
CA ASN A 166 -10.24 2.24 4.35
C ASN A 166 -8.89 2.52 5.05
N VAL A 167 -8.13 3.49 4.55
CA VAL A 167 -6.87 3.94 5.18
C VAL A 167 -7.16 4.64 6.51
N ALA A 168 -8.13 5.56 6.52
CA ALA A 168 -8.52 6.33 7.70
C ALA A 168 -9.05 5.43 8.84
N ALA A 169 -9.73 4.34 8.52
CA ALA A 169 -10.25 3.38 9.49
C ALA A 169 -9.15 2.74 10.37
N ARG A 170 -7.89 2.76 9.92
CA ARG A 170 -6.73 2.28 10.69
C ARG A 170 -6.27 3.27 11.77
N LEU A 171 -6.73 4.52 11.71
CA LEU A 171 -6.30 5.56 12.64
C LEU A 171 -7.06 5.45 13.97
N PRO A 172 -6.38 5.62 15.11
CA PRO A 172 -6.92 5.34 16.44
C PRO A 172 -8.02 6.31 16.89
N ASP A 173 -8.01 7.56 16.43
CA ASP A 173 -8.93 8.60 16.88
C ASP A 173 -9.43 9.49 15.74
N GLU A 174 -10.51 10.22 16.00
CA GLU A 174 -11.17 11.08 15.01
C GLU A 174 -10.28 12.25 14.57
N GLY A 175 -9.51 12.86 15.46
CA GLY A 175 -8.63 13.97 15.10
C GLY A 175 -7.53 13.57 14.11
N MET A 176 -7.05 12.33 14.19
CA MET A 176 -6.16 11.76 13.17
C MET A 176 -6.85 11.58 11.82
N VAL A 177 -8.10 11.09 11.82
CA VAL A 177 -8.90 10.92 10.60
C VAL A 177 -9.19 12.27 9.95
N GLU A 178 -9.57 13.28 10.74
CA GLU A 178 -9.80 14.65 10.27
C GLU A 178 -8.53 15.28 9.70
N THR A 179 -7.37 15.03 10.32
CA THR A 179 -6.08 15.52 9.83
C THR A 179 -5.74 14.92 8.46
N LEU A 180 -5.92 13.60 8.31
CA LEU A 180 -5.75 12.91 7.03
C LEU A 180 -6.71 13.47 5.97
N LEU A 181 -8.00 13.57 6.33
CA LEU A 181 -9.06 14.03 5.43
C LEU A 181 -8.81 15.47 4.98
N SER A 182 -8.48 16.37 5.90
CA SER A 182 -8.25 17.78 5.58
C SER A 182 -7.10 17.94 4.59
N ALA A 183 -5.96 17.28 4.84
CA ALA A 183 -4.82 17.32 3.94
C ALA A 183 -5.11 16.65 2.59
N TYR A 184 -5.93 15.59 2.59
CA TYR A 184 -6.43 15.00 1.36
C TYR A 184 -7.27 16.02 0.58
N LEU A 185 -8.26 16.67 1.18
CA LEU A 185 -9.15 17.61 0.49
C LEU A 185 -8.44 18.88 0.00
N GLU A 186 -7.43 19.37 0.74
CA GLU A 186 -6.59 20.51 0.31
C GLU A 186 -5.80 20.22 -0.98
N SER A 187 -5.41 18.96 -1.20
CA SER A 187 -4.57 18.54 -2.33
C SER A 187 -5.34 17.74 -3.38
N ALA A 188 -6.50 17.22 -3.03
CA ALA A 188 -7.35 16.47 -3.90
C ALA A 188 -7.95 17.40 -4.94
N PHE A 189 -8.14 16.86 -6.13
CA PHE A 189 -8.98 17.46 -7.15
C PHE A 189 -10.44 17.23 -6.75
N VAL A 190 -10.84 17.82 -5.63
CA VAL A 190 -12.24 18.18 -5.42
C VAL A 190 -12.41 19.36 -6.38
N GLY A 191 -12.93 19.11 -7.58
CA GLY A 191 -13.25 20.19 -8.50
C GLY A 191 -14.07 21.23 -7.74
N LYS A 192 -14.02 22.49 -8.17
CA LYS A 192 -14.78 23.60 -7.54
C LYS A 192 -16.28 23.29 -7.38
N ASP A 193 -16.77 22.24 -8.04
CA ASP A 193 -18.14 21.73 -8.07
C ASP A 193 -18.29 20.24 -7.68
N SER A 194 -17.26 19.53 -7.21
CA SER A 194 -17.44 18.15 -6.75
C SER A 194 -17.85 18.14 -5.27
N GLU A 195 -19.09 17.73 -5.01
CA GLU A 195 -19.62 17.59 -3.65
C GLU A 195 -18.96 16.40 -2.95
N TRP A 196 -17.80 16.63 -2.32
CA TRP A 196 -17.26 15.65 -1.39
C TRP A 196 -18.30 15.38 -0.30
N ASP A 197 -18.75 14.13 -0.20
CA ASP A 197 -19.72 13.72 0.80
C ASP A 197 -18.99 13.27 2.08
N SER A 198 -18.82 14.22 3.01
CA SER A 198 -18.25 13.94 4.33
C SER A 198 -19.06 12.91 5.12
N GLY A 199 -20.39 12.86 4.94
CA GLY A 199 -21.25 11.89 5.60
C GLY A 199 -20.96 10.47 5.10
N ALA A 200 -20.89 10.29 3.78
CA ALA A 200 -20.51 9.02 3.17
C ALA A 200 -19.09 8.58 3.56
N PHE A 201 -18.14 9.52 3.67
CA PHE A 201 -16.79 9.23 4.14
C PHE A 201 -16.79 8.64 5.56
N TRP A 202 -17.41 9.31 6.53
CA TRP A 202 -17.45 8.84 7.91
C TRP A 202 -18.26 7.56 8.09
N ALA A 203 -19.35 7.40 7.33
CA ALA A 203 -20.09 6.13 7.28
C ALA A 203 -19.20 4.99 6.76
N SER A 204 -18.39 5.24 5.74
CA SER A 204 -17.43 4.28 5.21
C SER A 204 -16.32 3.95 6.21
N VAL A 205 -15.76 4.94 6.91
CA VAL A 205 -14.76 4.74 7.98
C VAL A 205 -15.31 3.79 9.05
N THR A 206 -16.54 4.04 9.52
CA THR A 206 -17.23 3.19 10.50
C THR A 206 -17.44 1.78 9.96
N GLY A 207 -17.88 1.64 8.71
CA GLY A 207 -18.06 0.33 8.07
C GLY A 207 -16.76 -0.47 7.97
N TRP A 208 -15.65 0.17 7.60
CA TRP A 208 -14.33 -0.46 7.56
C TRP A 208 -13.86 -0.88 8.96
N ARG A 209 -14.01 -0.02 9.97
CA ARG A 209 -13.66 -0.37 11.36
C ARG A 209 -14.43 -1.60 11.84
N ALA A 210 -15.75 -1.63 11.67
CA ALA A 210 -16.59 -2.76 12.04
C ALA A 210 -16.16 -4.06 11.34
N MET A 211 -15.85 -4.01 10.04
CA MET A 211 -15.37 -5.17 9.30
C MET A 211 -13.99 -5.65 9.79
N LEU A 212 -13.07 -4.73 10.09
CA LEU A 212 -11.74 -5.05 10.61
C LEU A 212 -11.83 -5.67 12.01
N ASP A 213 -12.69 -5.15 12.87
CA ASP A 213 -12.96 -5.69 14.20
C ASP A 213 -13.55 -7.11 14.12
N ALA A 214 -14.55 -7.33 13.28
CA ALA A 214 -15.12 -8.67 13.06
C ALA A 214 -14.05 -9.66 12.53
N LYS A 215 -13.18 -9.20 11.62
CA LYS A 215 -12.07 -10.01 11.10
C LYS A 215 -11.02 -10.31 12.16
N ARG A 216 -10.75 -9.39 13.10
CA ARG A 216 -9.85 -9.62 14.25
C ARG A 216 -10.46 -10.62 15.24
N ALA A 217 -11.73 -10.43 15.60
CA ALA A 217 -12.45 -11.30 16.52
C ALA A 217 -12.50 -12.75 16.02
N SER A 218 -12.83 -12.95 14.73
CA SER A 218 -12.83 -14.28 14.10
C SER A 218 -11.45 -14.96 14.06
N ARG A 219 -10.37 -14.23 14.30
CA ARG A 219 -8.99 -14.73 14.35
C ARG A 219 -8.40 -14.73 15.76
N ASN A 220 -9.17 -14.37 16.78
CA ASN A 220 -8.72 -14.20 18.16
C ASN A 220 -7.50 -13.26 18.28
N ILE A 221 -7.50 -12.16 17.50
CA ILE A 221 -6.44 -11.15 17.50
C ILE A 221 -6.91 -9.96 18.35
N ALA A 222 -6.12 -9.56 19.34
CA ALA A 222 -6.40 -8.39 20.16
C ALA A 222 -6.39 -7.08 19.34
N PRO A 223 -7.15 -6.05 19.73
CA PRO A 223 -7.07 -4.73 19.11
C PRO A 223 -5.65 -4.16 19.14
N ARG A 224 -5.25 -3.51 18.05
CA ARG A 224 -3.95 -2.85 17.92
C ARG A 224 -4.17 -1.45 17.35
N GLN A 225 -3.37 -0.49 17.79
CA GLN A 225 -3.37 0.83 17.17
C GLN A 225 -2.75 0.74 15.77
N PHE A 226 -3.23 1.57 14.85
CA PHE A 226 -2.72 1.66 13.48
C PHE A 226 -2.86 0.35 12.66
N ASP A 227 -3.93 -0.44 12.91
CA ASP A 227 -4.15 -1.79 12.33
C ASP A 227 -5.57 -2.02 11.78
#